data_AF-A0A968MFP9-F1
#
_entry.id   AF-A0A968MFP9-F1
#
_cell.length_a   1.000
_cell.length_b   1.000
_cell.length_c   1.000
_cell.angle_alpha   90.00
_cell.angle_beta   90.00
_cell.angle_gamma   90.00
#
_symmetry.space_group_name_H-M   'P 1'
#
loop_
_entity.id
_entity.type
_entity.pdbx_description
1 polymer ?
#
loop_
_entity_poly.entity_id
_entity_poly.type
_entity_poly.pdbx_seq_one_letter_code
_entity_poly.pdbx_strand_id
1 'polypeptide(L)'
;MNKNLLEKEWNAFWINDPFSSPFDYGVFHFRKTFEVNNYSEEFIIHVSADNGYKLYVNEKFVGEGPSSGDIHHYFFETYNISPFLTSGKNTIAVLVWNLGEFRPI
;
A
#
# COMPACT_ATOMS: atom_id res chain seq x y z
N MET A 1 14.52 -9.37 8.19
CA MET A 1 13.84 -9.22 6.89
C MET A 1 13.83 -10.57 6.18
N ASN A 2 12.67 -11.07 5.74
CA ASN A 2 12.58 -12.37 5.07
C ASN A 2 13.14 -12.25 3.65
N LYS A 3 14.28 -12.92 3.37
CA LYS A 3 14.99 -12.82 2.07
C LYS A 3 14.13 -13.20 0.87
N ASN A 4 13.12 -14.05 1.05
CA ASN A 4 12.19 -14.43 -0.01
C ASN A 4 11.40 -13.26 -0.60
N LEU A 5 11.17 -12.18 0.17
CA LEU A 5 10.44 -11.00 -0.31
C LEU A 5 11.24 -10.15 -1.29
N LEU A 6 12.57 -10.31 -1.32
CA LEU A 6 13.47 -9.57 -2.21
C LEU A 6 13.83 -10.37 -3.47
N GLU A 7 13.72 -11.69 -3.40
CA GLU A 7 14.19 -12.62 -4.45
C GLU A 7 13.05 -13.25 -5.27
N LYS A 8 11.79 -13.16 -4.80
CA LYS A 8 10.63 -13.73 -5.51
C LYS A 8 9.82 -12.66 -6.25
N GLU A 9 9.20 -13.09 -7.35
CA GLU A 9 8.18 -12.30 -8.05
C GLU A 9 6.97 -12.07 -7.16
N TRP A 10 6.53 -10.80 -7.12
CA TRP A 10 5.32 -10.39 -6.41
C TRP A 10 4.08 -10.81 -7.21
N ASN A 11 3.11 -11.45 -6.55
CA ASN A 11 1.78 -11.64 -7.11
C ASN A 11 0.92 -10.37 -6.93
N ALA A 12 1.47 -9.22 -7.34
CA ALA A 12 0.86 -7.91 -7.27
C ALA A 12 1.41 -7.04 -8.41
N PHE A 13 0.61 -6.08 -8.87
CA PHE A 13 0.96 -5.16 -9.95
C PHE A 13 0.81 -3.72 -9.49
N TRP A 14 1.66 -2.84 -10.03
CA TRP A 14 1.46 -1.39 -9.89
C TRP A 14 0.14 -0.98 -10.54
N ILE A 15 -0.61 -0.14 -9.83
CA ILE A 15 -1.86 0.46 -10.30
C ILE A 15 -1.74 1.98 -10.25
N ASN A 16 -2.41 2.66 -11.18
CA ASN A 16 -2.46 4.12 -11.24
C ASN A 16 -3.88 4.59 -11.56
N ASP A 17 -4.11 5.89 -11.40
CA ASP A 17 -5.29 6.53 -11.95
C ASP A 17 -5.16 6.60 -13.48
N PRO A 18 -6.12 6.08 -14.27
CA PRO A 18 -5.98 5.97 -15.71
C PRO A 18 -6.15 7.30 -16.45
N PHE A 19 -6.57 8.36 -15.76
CA PHE A 19 -6.87 9.66 -16.36
C PHE A 19 -5.82 10.74 -16.05
N SER A 20 -5.03 10.53 -15.00
CA SER A 20 -4.01 11.45 -14.53
C SER A 20 -2.64 11.13 -15.12
N SER A 21 -1.87 12.18 -15.42
CA SER A 21 -0.46 12.02 -15.76
C SER A 21 0.30 11.49 -14.53
N PRO A 22 1.20 10.52 -14.68
CA PRO A 22 2.06 10.07 -13.59
C PRO A 22 3.06 11.15 -13.17
N PHE A 23 3.19 12.26 -13.91
CA PHE A 23 4.12 13.36 -13.64
C PHE A 23 3.48 14.56 -12.95
N ASP A 24 2.16 14.55 -12.75
CA ASP A 24 1.47 15.65 -12.09
C ASP A 24 1.39 15.42 -10.58
N TYR A 25 1.33 16.52 -9.82
CA TYR A 25 0.96 16.44 -8.41
C TYR A 25 -0.48 15.93 -8.28
N GLY A 26 -0.70 14.95 -7.42
CA GLY A 26 -2.03 14.41 -7.20
C GLY A 26 -2.18 13.66 -5.90
N VAL A 27 -3.41 13.68 -5.38
CA VAL A 27 -3.83 12.89 -4.21
C VAL A 27 -4.87 11.88 -4.67
N PHE A 28 -4.51 10.60 -4.63
CA PHE A 28 -5.30 9.51 -5.19
C PHE A 28 -5.85 8.60 -4.10
N HIS A 29 -7.10 8.17 -4.27
CA HIS A 29 -7.75 7.23 -3.36
C HIS A 29 -7.94 5.88 -4.04
N PHE A 30 -7.28 4.86 -3.53
CA PHE A 30 -7.48 3.48 -3.95
C PHE A 30 -8.28 2.73 -2.89
N ARG A 31 -9.20 1.87 -3.33
CA ARG A 31 -10.02 1.09 -2.42
C ARG A 31 -10.26 -0.31 -2.97
N LYS A 32 -10.12 -1.31 -2.11
CA LYS A 32 -10.44 -2.70 -2.42
C LYS A 32 -11.22 -3.31 -1.27
N THR A 33 -12.30 -3.99 -1.62
CA THR A 33 -13.10 -4.78 -0.69
C THR A 33 -12.90 -6.26 -0.97
N PHE A 34 -12.79 -7.06 0.10
CA PHE A 34 -12.56 -8.50 0.06
C PHE A 34 -13.25 -9.18 1.25
N GLU A 35 -13.47 -10.49 1.15
CA GLU A 35 -14.09 -11.28 2.22
C GLU A 35 -13.05 -12.13 2.95
N VAL A 36 -13.21 -12.22 4.27
CA VAL A 36 -12.37 -13.00 5.18
C VAL A 36 -13.27 -13.76 6.13
N ASN A 37 -13.46 -15.06 5.90
CA ASN A 37 -14.35 -15.87 6.74
C ASN A 37 -13.64 -16.37 8.01
N ASN A 38 -12.38 -16.76 7.88
CA ASN A 38 -11.46 -17.09 8.97
C ASN A 38 -10.13 -16.39 8.69
N TYR A 39 -9.61 -15.63 9.65
CA TYR A 39 -8.24 -15.12 9.60
C TYR A 39 -7.40 -15.78 10.69
N SER A 40 -6.11 -15.99 10.37
CA SER A 40 -5.13 -16.48 11.34
C SER A 40 -4.77 -15.38 12.35
N GLU A 41 -3.95 -15.68 13.35
CA GLU A 41 -3.37 -14.66 14.24
C GLU A 41 -2.69 -13.51 13.46
N GLU A 42 -2.21 -13.81 12.24
CA GLU A 42 -1.55 -12.84 11.36
C GLU A 42 -2.20 -12.75 9.97
N PHE A 43 -2.30 -11.51 9.48
CA PHE A 43 -2.72 -11.18 8.12
C PHE A 43 -1.76 -10.11 7.62
N ILE A 44 -0.70 -10.56 6.98
CA ILE A 44 0.40 -9.70 6.56
C ILE A 44 0.11 -9.12 5.18
N ILE A 45 0.28 -7.81 5.06
CA ILE A 45 0.30 -7.12 3.76
C ILE A 45 1.59 -6.33 3.59
N HIS A 46 1.96 -6.15 2.33
CA HIS A 46 3.11 -5.35 1.91
C HIS A 46 2.60 -4.20 1.06
N VAL A 47 3.00 -2.97 1.38
CA VAL A 47 2.49 -1.77 0.72
C VAL A 47 3.65 -0.86 0.33
N SER A 48 3.61 -0.38 -0.90
CA SER A 48 4.52 0.64 -1.44
C SER A 48 3.71 1.63 -2.28
N ALA A 49 4.23 2.84 -2.44
CA ALA A 49 3.66 3.87 -3.30
C ALA A 49 4.75 4.83 -3.78
N ASP A 50 4.50 5.50 -4.90
CA ASP A 50 5.30 6.61 -5.43
C ASP A 50 4.44 7.89 -5.30
N ASN A 51 4.70 8.80 -4.37
CA ASN A 51 5.84 8.91 -3.44
C ASN A 51 5.52 8.53 -1.99
N GLY A 52 4.25 8.57 -1.59
CA GLY A 52 3.83 8.33 -0.21
C GLY A 52 2.38 7.88 -0.12
N TYR A 53 2.01 7.23 0.98
CA TYR A 53 0.67 6.72 1.24
C TYR A 53 0.27 6.76 2.72
N LYS A 54 -1.04 6.79 2.97
CA LYS A 54 -1.68 6.42 4.24
C LYS A 54 -2.61 5.24 4.02
N LEU A 55 -2.43 4.21 4.84
CA LEU A 55 -3.16 2.96 4.80
C LEU A 55 -4.27 2.94 5.85
N TYR A 56 -5.45 2.51 5.41
CA TYR A 56 -6.62 2.31 6.25
C TYR A 56 -7.21 0.92 6.02
N VAL A 57 -7.65 0.28 7.10
CA VAL A 57 -8.40 -0.98 7.07
C VAL A 57 -9.67 -0.80 7.88
N ASN A 58 -10.83 -1.00 7.24
CA ASN A 58 -12.14 -0.76 7.83
C ASN A 58 -12.22 0.62 8.52
N GLU A 59 -11.82 1.66 7.77
CA GLU A 59 -11.81 3.08 8.19
C GLU A 59 -10.81 3.44 9.30
N LYS A 60 -10.10 2.45 9.87
CA LYS A 60 -9.08 2.65 10.88
C LYS A 60 -7.72 2.86 10.24
N PHE A 61 -7.00 3.88 10.70
CA PHE A 61 -5.62 4.14 10.28
C PHE A 61 -4.70 3.00 10.75
N VAL A 62 -3.90 2.47 9.82
CA VAL A 62 -2.92 1.40 10.09
C VAL A 62 -1.50 1.93 10.11
N GLY A 63 -1.16 2.82 9.17
CA GLY A 63 0.19 3.35 9.04
C GLY A 63 0.37 4.19 7.78
N GLU A 64 1.56 4.73 7.63
CA GLU A 64 1.99 5.54 6.49
C GLU A 64 3.37 5.08 6.00
N GLY A 65 3.66 5.40 4.75
CA GLY A 65 4.90 5.00 4.09
C GLY A 65 4.90 5.35 2.60
N PRO A 66 5.73 4.70 1.78
CA PRO A 66 6.91 3.99 2.25
C PRO A 66 7.88 4.99 2.91
N SER A 67 8.74 4.50 3.80
CA SER A 67 9.91 5.28 4.22
C SER A 67 10.67 5.76 2.96
N SER A 68 11.08 7.04 2.92
CA SER A 68 11.70 7.64 1.72
C SER A 68 12.84 6.76 1.20
N GLY A 69 12.73 6.33 -0.06
CA GLY A 69 13.67 5.44 -0.71
C GLY A 69 14.70 6.12 -1.61
N ASP A 70 15.73 5.36 -1.98
CA ASP A 70 16.64 5.68 -3.07
C ASP A 70 15.97 5.30 -4.41
N ILE A 71 16.19 6.10 -5.47
CA ILE A 71 15.59 5.97 -6.82
C ILE A 71 15.75 4.59 -7.46
N HIS A 72 16.67 3.77 -6.96
CA HIS A 72 16.94 2.41 -7.45
C HIS A 72 16.26 1.30 -6.65
N HIS A 73 15.66 1.59 -5.48
CA HIS A 73 15.03 0.60 -4.61
C HIS A 73 13.76 1.15 -3.96
N TYR A 74 12.59 0.76 -4.48
CA TYR A 74 11.31 1.06 -3.84
C TYR A 74 11.22 0.31 -2.51
N PHE A 75 11.13 1.06 -1.41
CA PHE A 75 10.82 0.49 -0.11
C PHE A 75 9.34 0.10 -0.05
N PHE A 76 9.06 -0.98 0.65
CA PHE A 76 7.71 -1.37 1.01
C PHE A 76 7.66 -1.56 2.52
N GLU A 77 6.55 -1.18 3.12
CA GLU A 77 6.31 -1.47 4.53
C GLU A 77 5.53 -2.77 4.66
N THR A 78 5.73 -3.45 5.78
CA THR A 78 5.03 -4.70 6.11
C THR A 78 4.16 -4.48 7.32
N TYR A 79 2.85 -4.72 7.19
CA TYR A 79 1.90 -4.58 8.28
C TYR A 79 1.19 -5.89 8.57
N ASN A 80 1.04 -6.23 9.85
CA ASN A 80 0.03 -7.19 10.27
C ASN A 80 -1.30 -6.45 10.46
N ILE A 81 -2.26 -6.68 9.56
CA ILE A 81 -3.57 -6.03 9.61
C ILE A 81 -4.64 -6.87 10.33
N SER A 82 -4.31 -8.05 10.85
CA SER A 82 -5.24 -8.87 11.64
C SER A 82 -6.03 -8.08 12.71
N PRO A 83 -5.43 -7.15 13.47
CA PRO A 83 -6.16 -6.40 14.50
C PRO A 83 -7.28 -5.49 13.96
N PHE A 84 -7.29 -5.21 12.66
CA PHE A 84 -8.24 -4.32 12.01
C PHE A 84 -9.33 -5.06 11.22
N LEU A 85 -9.18 -6.38 11.05
CA LEU A 85 -10.11 -7.21 10.29
C LEU A 85 -11.31 -7.64 11.12
N THR A 86 -12.39 -7.98 10.41
CA THR A 86 -13.61 -8.58 10.94
C THR A 86 -13.97 -9.81 10.12
N SER A 87 -14.76 -10.73 10.65
CA SER A 87 -15.29 -11.84 9.84
C SER A 87 -16.27 -11.28 8.80
N GLY A 88 -16.16 -11.77 7.56
CA GLY A 88 -16.93 -11.30 6.42
C GLY A 88 -16.22 -10.20 5.62
N LYS A 89 -16.96 -9.16 5.27
CA LYS A 89 -16.52 -8.12 4.32
C LYS A 89 -15.59 -7.10 4.99
N ASN A 90 -14.40 -6.94 4.42
CA ASN A 90 -13.39 -5.98 4.86
C ASN A 90 -12.97 -5.06 3.71
N THR A 91 -12.58 -3.83 4.04
CA THR A 91 -12.13 -2.84 3.06
C THR A 91 -10.76 -2.31 3.42
N ILE A 92 -9.84 -2.37 2.44
CA ILE A 92 -8.57 -1.63 2.46
C ILE A 92 -8.77 -0.36 1.65
N ALA A 93 -8.35 0.78 2.21
CA ALA A 93 -8.26 2.05 1.50
C ALA A 93 -6.85 2.61 1.65
N VAL A 94 -6.34 3.20 0.57
CA VAL A 94 -5.02 3.82 0.53
C VAL A 94 -5.14 5.20 -0.09
N LEU A 95 -4.68 6.20 0.65
CA LEU A 95 -4.51 7.56 0.16
C LEU A 95 -3.06 7.70 -0.32
N VAL A 96 -2.83 8.08 -1.58
CA VAL A 96 -1.48 8.17 -2.18
C VAL A 96 -1.20 9.60 -2.61
N TRP A 97 -0.03 10.12 -2.28
CA TRP A 97 0.49 11.39 -2.78
C TRP A 97 1.52 11.13 -3.88
N ASN A 98 1.24 11.60 -5.08
CA ASN A 98 2.24 11.79 -6.12
C ASN A 98 2.70 13.24 -6.08
N LEU A 99 4.02 13.46 -5.95
CA LEU A 99 4.60 14.81 -5.89
C LEU A 99 4.92 15.37 -7.27
N GLY A 100 4.71 14.61 -8.35
CA GLY A 100 4.85 15.10 -9.72
C GLY A 100 6.28 15.53 -10.05
N GLU A 101 6.50 16.80 -10.37
CA GLU A 101 7.86 17.36 -10.59
C GLU A 101 8.61 17.66 -9.28
N PHE A 102 7.95 17.61 -8.13
CA PHE A 102 8.53 17.91 -6.82
C PHE A 102 8.99 16.67 -6.04
N ARG A 103 9.06 15.49 -6.69
CA ARG A 103 9.59 14.30 -6.01
C ARG A 103 11.07 14.50 -5.73
N PRO A 104 11.58 14.03 -4.57
CA PRO A 104 13.01 14.01 -4.32
C PRO A 104 13.73 13.23 -5.43
N ILE A 105 14.84 13.78 -5.93
CA ILE A 105 15.79 13.09 -6.81
C ILE A 105 16.68 12.20 -5.95
#